data_AF-A0A8T5TGC4-F1
#
_entry.id   AF-A0A8T5TGC4-F1
#
_cell.length_a   1.000
_cell.length_b   1.000
_cell.length_c   1.000
_cell.angle_alpha   90.00
_cell.angle_beta   90.00
_cell.angle_gamma   90.00
#
_symmetry.space_group_name_H-M   'P 1'
#
loop_
_entity.id
_entity.type
_entity.pdbx_description
1 polymer ?
#
loop_
_entity_poly.entity_id
_entity_poly.type
_entity_poly.pdbx_seq_one_letter_code
_entity_poly.pdbx_strand_id
1 'polypeptide(L)'
;MSIEENPGFSEESLRRIAAQKVKYRLLLRFHAITYIMVNILLTILNYVTNASYYWFVFPLLGWLIGLSIHAIAYYCYANGIYPMMKRISYIHLIAFITTMLLLLVIDSNIMNGFQFEGISWSIYPAISWGFPVLLHVIVTKTVFSGKMTEDGLIKTRRERAVEKEMQKMKKKFGEYPK
;
A
#
# COMPACT_ATOMS: atom_id res chain seq x y z
N MET A 1 -25.56 5.17 -28.31
CA MET A 1 -25.57 4.50 -27.01
C MET A 1 -25.25 5.55 -25.96
N SER A 2 -26.29 6.14 -25.35
CA SER A 2 -26.14 7.17 -24.32
C SER A 2 -25.58 6.56 -23.05
N ILE A 3 -24.86 7.36 -22.26
CA ILE A 3 -24.27 6.97 -20.96
C ILE A 3 -25.35 6.42 -19.99
N GLU A 4 -26.63 6.70 -20.25
CA GLU A 4 -27.79 6.32 -19.44
C GLU A 4 -28.08 4.81 -19.39
N GLU A 5 -27.67 4.01 -20.39
CA GLU A 5 -28.03 2.58 -20.44
C GLU A 5 -27.02 1.64 -19.75
N ASN A 6 -25.88 2.14 -19.27
CA ASN A 6 -24.90 1.31 -18.55
C ASN A 6 -24.96 1.58 -17.04
N PRO A 7 -25.62 0.73 -16.22
CA PRO A 7 -25.80 0.97 -14.79
C PRO A 7 -24.49 1.05 -14.01
N GLY A 8 -23.36 0.58 -14.57
CA GLY A 8 -22.02 0.74 -13.99
C GLY A 8 -21.43 2.15 -14.14
N PHE A 9 -21.87 2.93 -15.13
CA PHE A 9 -21.33 4.24 -15.50
C PHE A 9 -22.38 5.35 -15.44
N SER A 10 -23.37 5.23 -14.56
CA SER A 10 -24.29 6.34 -14.29
C SER A 10 -23.53 7.61 -13.90
N GLU A 11 -24.08 8.77 -14.22
CA GLU A 11 -23.46 10.06 -13.86
C GLU A 11 -23.18 10.15 -12.35
N GLU A 12 -24.05 9.57 -11.52
CA GLU A 12 -23.88 9.46 -10.09
C GLU A 12 -22.65 8.62 -9.71
N SER A 13 -22.43 7.46 -10.35
CA SER A 13 -21.28 6.60 -10.07
C SER A 13 -19.96 7.30 -10.44
N LEU A 14 -19.95 8.02 -11.56
CA LEU A 14 -18.82 8.84 -12.02
C LEU A 14 -18.53 9.99 -11.06
N ARG A 15 -19.56 10.75 -10.65
CA ARG A 15 -19.44 11.83 -9.65
C ARG A 15 -18.88 11.31 -8.34
N ARG A 16 -19.35 10.14 -7.88
CA ARG A 16 -18.85 9.50 -6.65
C ARG A 16 -17.36 9.12 -6.74
N ILE A 17 -16.93 8.52 -7.84
CA ILE A 17 -15.52 8.16 -8.07
C ILE A 17 -14.65 9.43 -8.14
N ALA A 18 -15.10 10.46 -8.86
CA ALA A 18 -14.39 11.73 -8.97
C ALA A 18 -14.24 12.42 -7.60
N ALA A 19 -15.33 12.54 -6.83
CA ALA A 19 -15.32 13.12 -5.50
C ALA A 19 -14.35 12.38 -4.56
N GLN A 20 -14.37 11.05 -4.59
CA GLN A 20 -13.48 10.24 -3.76
C GLN A 20 -12.00 10.39 -4.16
N LYS A 21 -11.70 10.53 -5.46
CA LYS A 21 -10.34 10.83 -5.95
C LYS A 21 -9.84 12.17 -5.42
N VAL A 22 -10.69 13.20 -5.45
CA VAL A 22 -10.38 14.52 -4.87
C VAL A 22 -10.15 14.41 -3.36
N LYS A 23 -11.02 13.69 -2.64
CA LYS A 23 -10.89 13.46 -1.20
C LYS A 23 -9.53 12.87 -0.83
N TYR A 24 -9.12 11.75 -1.45
CA TYR A 24 -7.82 11.13 -1.14
C TYR A 24 -6.64 12.04 -1.49
N ARG A 25 -6.73 12.80 -2.59
CA ARG A 25 -5.70 13.77 -2.97
C ARG A 25 -5.57 14.88 -1.92
N LEU A 26 -6.68 15.42 -1.44
CA LEU A 26 -6.69 16.46 -0.42
C LEU A 26 -6.14 15.95 0.91
N LEU A 27 -6.57 14.75 1.35
CA LEU A 27 -6.04 14.11 2.57
C LEU A 27 -4.51 13.96 2.50
N LEU A 28 -3.97 13.48 1.38
CA LEU A 28 -2.52 13.36 1.19
C LEU A 28 -1.82 14.73 1.20
N ARG A 29 -2.40 15.74 0.54
CA ARG A 29 -1.84 17.11 0.51
C ARG A 29 -1.79 17.74 1.89
N PHE A 30 -2.88 17.68 2.66
CA PHE A 30 -2.91 18.22 4.00
C PHE A 30 -1.94 17.49 4.93
N HIS A 31 -1.88 16.15 4.85
CA HIS A 31 -0.90 15.39 5.63
C HIS A 31 0.55 15.77 5.27
N ALA A 32 0.86 15.94 3.98
CA ALA A 32 2.20 16.33 3.53
C ALA A 32 2.58 17.75 4.00
N ILE A 33 1.66 18.71 3.91
CA ILE A 33 1.88 20.08 4.39
C ILE A 33 2.12 20.07 5.91
N THR A 34 1.22 19.42 6.67
CA THR A 34 1.36 19.31 8.12
C THR A 34 2.66 18.61 8.50
N TYR A 35 3.01 17.52 7.81
CA TYR A 35 4.27 16.81 8.01
C TYR A 35 5.48 17.73 7.84
N ILE A 36 5.55 18.50 6.74
CA ILE A 36 6.66 19.41 6.47
C ILE A 36 6.72 20.52 7.52
N MET A 37 5.60 21.20 7.79
CA MET A 37 5.57 22.33 8.71
C MET A 37 5.94 21.92 10.14
N VAL A 38 5.35 20.83 10.64
CA VAL A 38 5.60 20.34 11.99
C VAL A 38 7.05 19.87 12.11
N ASN A 39 7.58 19.14 11.14
CA ASN A 39 8.97 18.67 11.23
C ASN A 39 9.99 19.81 11.14
N ILE A 40 9.77 20.83 10.30
CA ILE A 40 10.63 22.03 10.30
C ILE A 40 10.63 22.68 11.69
N LEU A 41 9.44 22.88 12.28
CA LEU A 41 9.32 23.46 13.62
C LEU A 41 10.05 22.61 14.67
N LEU A 42 9.85 21.29 14.67
CA LEU A 42 10.46 20.39 15.64
C LEU A 42 11.99 20.30 15.46
N THR A 43 12.49 20.35 14.23
CA THR A 43 13.92 20.45 13.95
C THR A 43 14.51 21.74 14.54
N ILE A 44 13.89 22.90 14.27
CA ILE A 44 14.34 24.18 14.84
C ILE A 44 14.30 24.12 16.37
N LEU A 45 13.20 23.64 16.95
CA LEU A 45 13.03 23.52 18.39
C LEU A 45 14.09 22.62 19.01
N ASN A 46 14.40 21.50 18.37
CA ASN A 46 15.46 20.60 18.81
C ASN A 46 16.82 21.30 18.86
N TYR A 47 17.24 21.99 17.79
CA TYR A 47 18.52 22.70 17.78
C TYR A 47 18.60 23.82 18.82
N VAL A 48 17.51 24.55 19.05
CA VAL A 48 17.46 25.64 20.04
C VAL A 48 17.48 25.10 21.49
N THR A 49 16.90 23.93 21.74
CA THR A 49 16.75 23.39 23.11
C THR A 49 17.86 22.41 23.50
N ASN A 50 18.29 21.55 22.57
CA ASN A 50 19.31 20.54 22.80
C ASN A 50 19.97 20.13 21.47
N ALA A 51 21.00 20.88 21.07
CA ALA A 51 21.79 20.59 19.87
C ALA A 51 22.66 19.30 19.97
N SER A 52 22.82 18.73 21.17
CA SER A 52 23.59 17.49 21.36
C SER A 52 22.78 16.22 21.12
N TYR A 53 21.44 16.32 21.07
CA TYR A 53 20.55 15.15 20.94
C TYR A 53 19.43 15.43 19.94
N TYR A 54 19.52 14.85 18.74
CA TYR A 54 18.62 15.12 17.61
C TYR A 54 17.24 14.44 17.69
N TRP A 55 16.48 14.68 18.76
CA TRP A 55 15.18 14.02 19.00
C TRP A 55 14.13 14.27 17.90
N PHE A 56 14.29 15.31 17.06
CA PHE A 56 13.37 15.58 15.95
C PHE A 56 13.31 14.43 14.93
N VAL A 57 14.31 13.55 14.89
CA VAL A 57 14.35 12.40 13.97
C VAL A 57 13.22 11.40 14.25
N PHE A 58 12.78 11.26 15.51
CA PHE A 58 11.68 10.35 15.87
C PHE A 58 10.32 10.76 15.28
N PRO A 59 9.81 11.99 15.48
CA PRO A 59 8.58 12.42 14.83
C PRO A 59 8.73 12.47 13.30
N LEU A 60 9.91 12.81 12.77
CA LEU A 60 10.18 12.80 11.33
C LEU A 60 9.96 11.41 10.73
N LEU A 61 10.66 10.40 11.22
CA LEU A 61 10.57 9.04 10.68
C LEU A 61 9.27 8.34 11.12
N GLY A 62 8.76 8.61 12.32
CA GLY A 62 7.50 8.07 12.81
C GLY A 62 6.30 8.53 11.98
N TRP A 63 6.22 9.83 11.66
CA TRP A 63 5.13 10.35 10.83
C TRP A 63 5.32 10.01 9.34
N LEU A 64 6.56 9.80 8.89
CA LEU A 64 6.84 9.33 7.53
C LEU A 64 6.10 8.02 7.23
N ILE A 65 5.97 7.12 8.22
CA ILE A 65 5.18 5.88 8.08
C ILE A 65 3.74 6.20 7.67
N GLY A 66 3.09 7.13 8.38
CA GLY A 66 1.71 7.57 8.09
C GLY A 66 1.59 8.22 6.71
N LEU A 67 2.51 9.15 6.39
CA LEU A 67 2.53 9.84 5.10
C LEU A 67 2.71 8.85 3.94
N SER A 68 3.62 7.89 4.05
CA SER A 68 3.87 6.87 3.03
C SER A 68 2.67 5.94 2.81
N ILE A 69 1.96 5.56 3.88
CA ILE A 69 0.71 4.80 3.79
C ILE A 69 -0.36 5.59 3.05
N HIS A 70 -0.57 6.87 3.38
CA HIS A 70 -1.52 7.75 2.68
C HIS A 70 -1.16 7.91 1.20
N ALA A 71 0.13 8.04 0.87
CA ALA A 71 0.61 8.16 -0.50
C ALA A 71 0.32 6.91 -1.32
N ILE A 72 0.64 5.72 -0.79
CA ILE A 72 0.35 4.44 -1.45
C ILE A 72 -1.15 4.17 -1.56
N ALA A 73 -1.94 4.53 -0.56
CA ALA A 73 -3.39 4.41 -0.62
C ALA A 73 -4.00 5.27 -1.74
N TYR A 74 -3.56 6.53 -1.88
CA TYR A 74 -3.94 7.40 -2.99
C TYR A 74 -3.46 6.85 -4.33
N TYR A 75 -2.21 6.40 -4.43
CA TYR A 75 -1.66 5.80 -5.66
C TYR A 75 -2.49 4.59 -6.13
N CYS A 76 -2.78 3.66 -5.21
CA CYS A 76 -3.60 2.48 -5.52
C CYS A 76 -4.99 2.87 -6.01
N TYR A 77 -5.60 3.88 -5.37
CA TYR A 77 -6.91 4.36 -5.77
C TYR A 77 -6.88 5.08 -7.13
N ALA A 78 -5.91 5.97 -7.33
CA ALA A 78 -5.80 6.79 -8.54
C ALA A 78 -5.50 5.99 -9.81
N ASN A 79 -4.82 4.85 -9.66
CA ASN A 79 -4.49 3.91 -10.76
C ASN A 79 -5.50 2.76 -10.89
N GLY A 80 -6.59 2.76 -10.13
CA GLY A 80 -7.61 1.70 -10.22
C GLY A 80 -7.05 0.32 -9.86
N ILE A 81 -6.21 0.22 -8.82
CA ILE A 81 -5.73 -1.08 -8.34
C ILE A 81 -6.87 -1.74 -7.56
N TYR A 82 -7.72 -2.49 -8.28
CA TYR A 82 -8.95 -3.06 -7.74
C TYR A 82 -8.77 -4.23 -6.77
N PRO A 83 -7.84 -5.20 -6.96
CA PRO A 83 -7.72 -6.31 -6.03
C PRO A 83 -7.29 -5.80 -4.65
N MET A 84 -8.18 -5.93 -3.66
CA MET A 84 -7.90 -5.49 -2.29
C MET A 84 -6.59 -6.09 -1.75
N MET A 85 -6.28 -7.34 -2.11
CA MET A 85 -5.02 -7.97 -1.71
C MET A 85 -3.78 -7.28 -2.28
N LYS A 86 -3.82 -6.77 -3.54
CA LYS A 86 -2.70 -5.99 -4.10
C LYS A 86 -2.48 -4.70 -3.32
N ARG A 87 -3.58 -4.00 -2.99
CA ARG A 87 -3.53 -2.76 -2.18
C ARG A 87 -2.94 -3.04 -0.80
N ILE A 88 -3.41 -4.10 -0.14
CA ILE A 88 -2.91 -4.56 1.17
C ILE A 88 -1.41 -4.86 1.08
N SER A 89 -0.95 -5.55 0.03
CA SER A 89 0.48 -5.82 -0.15
C SER A 89 1.31 -4.56 -0.30
N TYR A 90 0.88 -3.58 -1.09
CA TYR A 90 1.61 -2.32 -1.21
C TYR A 90 1.67 -1.56 0.12
N ILE A 91 0.55 -1.53 0.86
CA ILE A 91 0.47 -0.85 2.16
C ILE A 91 1.39 -1.54 3.19
N HIS A 92 1.35 -2.87 3.31
CA HIS A 92 2.22 -3.60 4.23
C HIS A 92 3.69 -3.47 3.86
N LEU A 93 4.01 -3.53 2.55
CA LEU A 93 5.37 -3.37 2.08
C LEU A 93 5.94 -1.98 2.42
N ILE A 94 5.20 -0.91 2.12
CA ILE A 94 5.69 0.44 2.42
C ILE A 94 5.79 0.68 3.93
N ALA A 95 4.79 0.24 4.70
CA ALA A 95 4.78 0.36 6.15
C ALA A 95 5.96 -0.40 6.77
N PHE A 96 6.25 -1.60 6.28
CA PHE A 96 7.41 -2.38 6.70
C PHE A 96 8.71 -1.64 6.42
N ILE A 97 8.92 -1.14 5.20
CA ILE A 97 10.14 -0.42 4.83
C ILE A 97 10.34 0.82 5.70
N THR A 98 9.31 1.67 5.84
CA THR A 98 9.42 2.89 6.65
C THR A 98 9.57 2.60 8.14
N THR A 99 8.95 1.54 8.64
CA THR A 99 9.11 1.11 10.04
C THR A 99 10.51 0.57 10.28
N MET A 100 11.04 -0.28 9.39
CA MET A 100 12.41 -0.77 9.51
C MET A 100 13.43 0.37 9.47
N LEU A 101 13.21 1.39 8.65
CA LEU A 101 14.03 2.59 8.66
C LEU A 101 14.02 3.29 10.02
N LEU A 102 12.84 3.47 10.63
CA LEU A 102 12.72 4.03 11.98
C LEU A 102 13.42 3.15 13.03
N LEU A 103 13.18 1.83 13.02
CA LEU A 103 13.77 0.92 14.00
C LEU A 103 15.30 0.85 13.85
N LEU A 104 15.83 0.88 12.62
CA LEU A 104 17.26 0.97 12.37
C LEU A 104 17.85 2.24 12.98
N VAL A 105 17.15 3.37 12.87
CA VAL A 105 17.60 4.64 13.47
C VAL A 105 17.54 4.62 14.99
N ILE A 106 16.53 3.99 15.58
CA ILE A 106 16.44 3.79 17.03
C ILE A 106 17.56 2.85 17.52
N ASP A 107 17.82 1.77 16.78
CA ASP A 107 18.79 0.75 17.12
C ASP A 107 20.25 1.20 16.93
N SER A 108 20.54 1.92 15.85
CA SER A 108 21.90 2.35 15.48
C SER A 108 22.54 3.36 16.43
N ASN A 109 21.86 3.80 17.49
CA ASN A 109 22.42 4.73 18.46
C ASN A 109 23.14 5.92 17.80
N ILE A 110 22.58 6.50 16.71
CA ILE A 110 23.10 7.74 16.10
C ILE A 110 23.30 8.84 17.16
N MET A 111 22.56 8.74 18.26
CA MET A 111 22.54 9.68 19.38
C MET A 111 23.55 9.36 20.50
N ASN A 112 24.12 8.15 20.55
CA ASN A 112 25.07 7.72 21.60
C ASN A 112 26.44 7.27 21.04
N GLY A 113 26.66 7.40 19.73
CA GLY A 113 27.84 6.87 19.05
C GLY A 113 27.67 5.41 18.65
N PHE A 114 28.16 5.05 17.47
CA PHE A 114 28.01 3.72 16.91
C PHE A 114 28.78 2.68 17.74
N GLN A 115 28.08 1.92 18.59
CA GLN A 115 28.63 0.83 19.40
C GLN A 115 27.93 -0.46 18.95
N PHE A 116 28.67 -1.40 18.36
CA PHE A 116 28.12 -2.64 17.83
C PHE A 116 28.25 -3.77 18.86
N GLU A 117 27.23 -3.98 19.69
CA GLU A 117 27.21 -5.01 20.76
C GLU A 117 26.41 -6.28 20.36
N GLY A 118 26.64 -6.79 19.15
CA GLY A 118 26.03 -8.05 18.69
C GLY A 118 24.80 -7.86 17.78
N ILE A 119 23.83 -8.77 17.87
CA ILE A 119 22.65 -8.76 16.99
C ILE A 119 21.70 -7.65 17.41
N SER A 120 21.55 -6.65 16.54
CA SER A 120 20.56 -5.57 16.62
C SER A 120 19.17 -6.10 16.99
N TRP A 121 18.52 -5.47 17.97
CA TRP A 121 17.16 -5.88 18.35
C TRP A 121 16.16 -5.59 17.24
N SER A 122 16.45 -4.66 16.34
CA SER A 122 15.60 -4.34 15.18
C SER A 122 15.44 -5.54 14.21
N ILE A 123 16.33 -6.54 14.28
CA ILE A 123 16.27 -7.76 13.49
C ILE A 123 15.07 -8.64 13.90
N TYR A 124 14.68 -8.68 15.18
CA TYR A 124 13.55 -9.53 15.60
C TYR A 124 12.21 -9.05 14.99
N PRO A 125 11.86 -7.75 15.02
CA PRO A 125 10.74 -7.23 14.23
C PRO A 125 10.91 -7.44 12.72
N ALA A 126 12.11 -7.27 12.18
CA ALA A 126 12.36 -7.44 10.75
C ALA A 126 12.00 -8.86 10.26
N ILE A 127 12.40 -9.90 11.01
CA ILE A 127 12.11 -11.28 10.68
C ILE A 127 10.62 -11.59 10.91
N SER A 128 10.10 -11.25 12.09
CA SER A 128 8.73 -11.59 12.47
C SER A 128 7.67 -10.90 11.60
N TRP A 129 7.85 -9.63 11.23
CA TRP A 129 6.94 -8.89 10.36
C TRP A 129 7.29 -9.03 8.88
N GLY A 130 8.56 -9.29 8.55
CA GLY A 130 9.00 -9.52 7.18
C GLY A 130 8.37 -10.77 6.58
N PHE A 131 8.18 -11.83 7.37
CA PHE A 131 7.55 -13.06 6.88
C PHE A 131 6.09 -12.84 6.41
N PRO A 132 5.16 -12.26 7.19
CA PRO A 132 3.82 -11.90 6.71
C PRO A 132 3.81 -10.97 5.49
N VAL A 133 4.70 -9.97 5.45
CA VAL A 133 4.81 -9.04 4.30
C VAL A 133 5.21 -9.81 3.04
N LEU A 134 6.21 -10.69 3.15
CA LEU A 134 6.65 -11.54 2.05
C LEU A 134 5.51 -12.45 1.57
N LEU A 135 4.76 -13.06 2.48
CA LEU A 135 3.58 -13.86 2.14
C LEU A 135 2.53 -13.06 1.36
N HIS A 136 2.19 -11.85 1.81
CA HIS A 136 1.26 -10.98 1.09
C HIS A 136 1.74 -10.71 -0.35
N VAL A 137 3.03 -10.44 -0.55
CA VAL A 137 3.60 -10.20 -1.89
C VAL A 137 3.59 -11.47 -2.75
N ILE A 138 3.94 -12.63 -2.19
CA ILE A 138 3.93 -13.91 -2.91
C ILE A 138 2.50 -14.28 -3.35
N VAL A 139 1.53 -14.20 -2.44
CA VAL A 139 0.12 -14.49 -2.74
C VAL A 139 -0.38 -13.56 -3.84
N THR A 140 -0.05 -12.27 -3.78
CA THR A 140 -0.51 -11.34 -4.81
C THR A 140 0.09 -11.59 -6.18
N LYS A 141 1.39 -11.88 -6.25
CA LYS A 141 2.08 -12.24 -7.50
C LYS A 141 1.63 -13.60 -8.05
N THR A 142 1.24 -14.57 -7.22
CA THR A 142 0.86 -15.91 -7.68
C THR A 142 -0.62 -16.03 -8.05
N VAL A 143 -1.51 -15.38 -7.29
CA VAL A 143 -2.97 -15.46 -7.48
C VAL A 143 -3.49 -14.39 -8.44
N PHE A 144 -2.96 -13.17 -8.34
CA PHE A 144 -3.46 -12.00 -9.07
C PHE A 144 -2.50 -11.47 -10.13
N SER A 145 -1.41 -12.19 -10.46
CA SER A 145 -0.68 -11.95 -11.69
C SER A 145 -1.51 -12.42 -12.88
N GLY A 146 -1.69 -11.51 -13.83
CA GLY A 146 -2.38 -11.78 -15.08
C GLY A 146 -1.45 -12.53 -16.03
N LYS A 147 -1.95 -13.57 -16.69
CA LYS A 147 -1.28 -14.16 -17.85
C LYS A 147 -2.06 -13.75 -19.09
N MET A 148 -1.34 -13.42 -20.16
CA MET A 148 -1.93 -13.19 -21.48
C MET A 148 -2.53 -14.51 -21.97
N THR A 149 -3.82 -14.51 -22.29
CA THR A 149 -4.53 -15.65 -22.86
C THR A 149 -4.46 -15.62 -24.39
N GLU A 150 -4.85 -16.71 -25.04
CA GLU A 150 -4.79 -16.87 -26.51
C GLU A 150 -5.61 -15.80 -27.26
N ASP A 151 -6.62 -15.22 -26.60
CA ASP A 151 -7.44 -14.09 -27.06
C ASP A 151 -6.76 -12.71 -26.87
N GLY A 152 -5.50 -12.67 -26.44
CA GLY A 152 -4.74 -11.44 -26.18
C GLY A 152 -5.13 -10.70 -24.90
N LEU A 153 -6.08 -11.21 -24.11
CA LEU A 153 -6.52 -10.58 -22.87
C LEU A 153 -5.63 -10.98 -21.68
N ILE A 154 -5.38 -10.05 -20.76
CA ILE A 154 -4.65 -10.36 -19.52
C ILE A 154 -5.68 -10.87 -18.49
N LYS A 155 -5.69 -12.18 -18.23
CA LYS A 155 -6.59 -12.81 -17.24
C LYS A 155 -5.81 -13.32 -16.03
N THR A 156 -6.30 -13.00 -14.83
CA THR A 156 -5.78 -13.52 -13.56
C THR A 156 -5.96 -15.03 -13.44
N ARG A 157 -5.27 -15.68 -12.49
CA ARG A 157 -5.47 -17.12 -12.23
C ARG A 157 -6.92 -17.42 -11.81
N ARG A 158 -7.54 -16.54 -11.02
CA ARG A 158 -8.93 -16.67 -10.58
C ARG A 158 -9.91 -16.59 -11.75
N GLU A 159 -9.78 -15.59 -12.62
CA GLU A 159 -10.68 -15.44 -13.79
C GLU A 159 -10.60 -16.66 -14.72
N ARG A 160 -9.39 -17.17 -14.96
CA ARG A 160 -9.21 -18.40 -15.75
C ARG A 160 -9.83 -19.64 -15.08
N ALA A 161 -9.81 -19.71 -13.75
CA ALA A 161 -10.46 -20.80 -13.03
C ALA A 161 -12.00 -20.67 -13.08
N VAL A 162 -12.54 -19.46 -12.95
CA VAL A 162 -13.98 -19.18 -13.09
C VAL A 162 -14.47 -19.53 -14.49
N GLU A 163 -13.74 -19.14 -15.54
CA GLU A 163 -14.09 -19.48 -16.93
C GLU A 163 -14.13 -20.99 -17.14
N LYS A 164 -13.14 -21.72 -16.62
CA LYS A 164 -13.12 -23.19 -16.66
C LYS A 164 -14.34 -23.81 -15.95
N GLU A 165 -14.71 -23.31 -14.78
CA GLU A 165 -15.90 -23.80 -14.06
C GLU A 165 -17.20 -23.43 -14.79
N MET A 166 -17.32 -22.23 -15.35
CA MET A 166 -18.46 -21.85 -16.20
C MET A 166 -18.59 -22.77 -17.41
N GLN A 167 -17.47 -23.11 -18.07
CA GLN A 167 -17.48 -24.05 -19.20
C GLN A 167 -17.92 -25.46 -18.79
N LYS A 168 -17.46 -25.96 -17.63
CA LYS A 168 -17.93 -27.24 -17.08
C LYS A 168 -19.44 -27.22 -16.79
N MET A 169 -19.95 -26.14 -16.21
CA MET A 169 -21.38 -25.97 -15.96
C MET A 169 -22.17 -25.92 -17.27
N LYS A 170 -21.73 -25.15 -18.26
CA LYS A 170 -22.36 -25.09 -19.59
C LYS A 170 -22.40 -26.46 -20.26
N LYS A 171 -21.33 -27.26 -20.15
CA LYS A 171 -21.32 -28.64 -20.67
C LYS A 171 -22.33 -29.51 -19.91
N LYS A 172 -22.28 -29.50 -18.58
CA LYS A 172 -23.16 -30.32 -17.72
C LYS A 172 -24.65 -29.98 -17.85
N PHE A 173 -25.00 -28.71 -18.00
CA PHE A 173 -26.39 -28.24 -18.07
C PHE A 173 -26.87 -27.97 -19.50
N GLY A 174 -25.97 -27.84 -20.47
CA GLY A 174 -26.31 -27.74 -21.90
C GLY A 174 -26.54 -29.10 -22.56
N GLU A 175 -26.11 -30.20 -21.92
CA GLU A 175 -26.40 -31.59 -22.34
C GLU A 175 -27.78 -32.10 -21.84
N TYR A 176 -28.54 -31.32 -21.06
CA TYR A 176 -29.93 -31.66 -20.73
C TYR A 176 -30.85 -31.25 -21.89
N PRO A 177 -31.50 -32.20 -22.60
CA PRO A 177 -32.54 -31.84 -23.56
C PRO A 177 -33.68 -31.13 -22.83
N LYS A 178 -34.14 -30.01 -23.39
CA LYS A 178 -35.38 -29.34 -22.98
C LYS A 178 -36.60 -30.21 -23.26
#